data_AF-A0A534MM14-F1
#
_entry.id   AF-A0A534MM14-F1
#
_cell.length_a   1.000
_cell.length_b   1.000
_cell.length_c   1.000
_cell.angle_alpha   90.00
_cell.angle_beta   90.00
_cell.angle_gamma   90.00
#
_symmetry.space_group_name_H-M   'P 1'
#
loop_
_entity.id
_entity.type
_entity.pdbx_description
1 polymer ?
#
loop_
_entity_poly.entity_id
_entity_poly.type
_entity_poly.pdbx_seq_one_letter_code
_entity_poly.pdbx_strand_id
1 'polypeptide(L)'
;MVREAVWVPNDAVRLVRLQRDVEAFGDRRFERFWSHDIEGCFVPEILWKLAGRPHGVPVEGVRDDNRSALLPDRRWVIGNREFVAAVKGCGAATDAYENVPLTGARVRSICRDRRFVDALAGEDGAASGFITGERWFGNTPYGGQAPDNAAIGLLTSLRAQEGQIAGFPVCPVVALVRLPDEYASIASQFYWYRRYVGTYWQEIRLMPSNVRVYFHSPVTFGVDTARVFEMFRIESFEAAERFLENMARSSVAALTLYARSLRHDDGRGVYAGLGYHDVWLDKDAVVAPDGTMHFADLEGIEEIPVRDSEAVREEIERQFHRNVYEAFYALEALALEVDRRWRILREAAARRKWILETMERACAADPHVAFERRGERLVLVVEPAIDADACGVEIELASEVGR
;
A
#
# COMPACT_ATOMS: atom_id res chain seq x y z
N MET A 1 -20.80 -14.41 2.75
CA MET A 1 -20.08 -14.36 4.03
C MET A 1 -19.02 -13.28 3.91
N VAL A 2 -18.94 -12.33 4.85
CA VAL A 2 -17.91 -11.28 4.86
C VAL A 2 -16.58 -11.90 5.31
N ARG A 3 -15.48 -11.59 4.61
CA ARG A 3 -14.12 -11.98 5.01
C ARG A 3 -13.58 -10.93 5.98
N GLU A 4 -13.27 -11.35 7.21
CA GLU A 4 -12.71 -10.48 8.25
C GLU A 4 -11.32 -9.96 7.83
N ALA A 5 -10.98 -8.75 8.26
CA ALA A 5 -9.62 -8.24 8.13
C ALA A 5 -8.69 -8.98 9.08
N VAL A 6 -7.43 -9.18 8.69
CA VAL A 6 -6.42 -9.87 9.52
C VAL A 6 -5.20 -8.99 9.67
N TRP A 7 -4.72 -8.79 10.89
CA TRP A 7 -3.46 -8.10 11.12
C TRP A 7 -2.55 -8.92 12.01
N VAL A 8 -1.25 -8.78 11.77
CA VAL A 8 -0.23 -9.25 12.70
C VAL A 8 -0.29 -8.33 13.92
N PRO A 9 -0.43 -8.84 15.14
CA PRO A 9 -0.23 -8.07 16.35
C PRO A 9 1.28 -7.78 16.49
N ASN A 10 1.75 -6.82 15.71
CA ASN A 10 3.10 -6.26 15.81
C ASN A 10 3.24 -5.42 17.10
N ASP A 11 4.36 -4.72 17.25
CA ASP A 11 4.55 -3.74 18.32
C ASP A 11 3.34 -2.81 18.46
N ALA A 12 2.82 -2.69 19.68
CA ALA A 12 1.82 -1.69 20.02
C ALA A 12 2.40 -0.29 19.81
N VAL A 13 1.62 0.58 19.15
CA VAL A 13 1.96 1.99 18.96
C VAL A 13 1.05 2.80 19.86
N ARG A 14 1.65 3.54 20.81
CA ARG A 14 0.91 4.43 21.70
C ARG A 14 0.74 5.79 21.03
N LEU A 15 -0.51 6.07 20.69
CA LEU A 15 -0.93 7.31 20.05
C LEU A 15 -1.82 8.11 21.00
N VAL A 16 -1.96 9.39 20.71
CA VAL A 16 -2.97 10.26 21.31
C VAL A 16 -3.80 10.84 20.18
N ARG A 17 -5.11 10.58 20.20
CA ARG A 17 -6.06 11.17 19.28
C ARG A 17 -6.48 12.54 19.80
N LEU A 18 -6.18 13.57 19.03
CA LEU A 18 -6.54 14.95 19.30
C LEU A 18 -8.00 15.18 18.88
N GLN A 19 -8.85 15.60 19.82
CA GLN A 19 -10.30 15.83 19.61
C GLN A 19 -10.64 17.31 19.27
N ARG A 20 -9.65 18.12 18.89
CA ARG A 20 -9.85 19.53 18.54
C ARG A 20 -10.35 19.68 17.10
N ASP A 21 -10.82 20.88 16.73
CA ASP A 21 -11.15 21.29 15.36
C ASP A 21 -9.95 21.09 14.42
N VAL A 22 -9.76 19.86 13.97
CA VAL A 22 -8.73 19.47 13.01
C VAL A 22 -9.31 19.65 11.62
N GLU A 23 -8.56 20.34 10.76
CA GLU A 23 -8.92 20.44 9.35
C GLU A 23 -8.87 19.04 8.74
N ALA A 24 -9.99 18.59 8.17
CA ALA A 24 -10.11 17.28 7.57
C ALA A 24 -10.87 17.35 6.24
N PHE A 25 -10.41 16.54 5.27
CA PHE A 25 -11.07 16.35 3.99
C PHE A 25 -11.29 14.87 3.79
N GLY A 26 -12.51 14.45 3.43
CA GLY A 26 -12.80 13.04 3.31
C GLY A 26 -13.66 12.70 2.10
N ASP A 27 -13.61 11.43 1.77
CA ASP A 27 -14.49 10.84 0.78
C ASP A 27 -15.89 10.70 1.36
N ARG A 28 -16.87 11.31 0.69
CA ARG A 28 -18.28 11.31 1.13
C ARG A 28 -18.88 9.91 1.22
N ARG A 29 -18.36 8.94 0.46
CA ARG A 29 -18.80 7.54 0.50
C ARG A 29 -18.53 6.90 1.86
N PHE A 30 -17.57 7.43 2.61
CA PHE A 30 -17.14 6.93 3.92
C PHE A 30 -17.39 7.96 5.03
N GLU A 31 -18.16 9.03 4.78
CA GLU A 31 -18.36 10.15 5.71
C GLU A 31 -18.71 9.70 7.11
N ARG A 32 -19.76 8.88 7.24
CA ARG A 32 -20.18 8.33 8.53
C ARG A 32 -19.05 7.64 9.30
N PHE A 33 -18.16 6.94 8.61
CA PHE A 33 -17.04 6.23 9.24
C PHE A 33 -15.96 7.22 9.69
N TRP A 34 -15.44 8.04 8.77
CA TRP A 34 -14.30 8.88 9.11
C TRP A 34 -14.68 10.06 10.02
N SER A 35 -15.90 10.60 9.93
CA SER A 35 -16.34 11.76 10.74
C SER A 35 -16.82 11.39 12.14
N HIS A 36 -17.20 10.13 12.40
CA HIS A 36 -17.68 9.72 13.73
C HIS A 36 -16.74 8.74 14.42
N ASP A 37 -16.20 7.78 13.69
CA ASP A 37 -15.46 6.68 14.28
C ASP A 37 -13.95 6.97 14.32
N ILE A 38 -13.44 7.73 13.36
CA ILE A 38 -11.99 7.97 13.18
C ILE A 38 -11.56 9.42 13.44
N GLU A 39 -12.47 10.38 13.35
CA GLU A 39 -12.16 11.82 13.38
C GLU A 39 -11.17 12.20 14.49
N GLY A 40 -10.15 12.97 14.09
CA GLY A 40 -9.07 13.42 14.94
C GLY A 40 -7.70 13.19 14.31
N CYS A 41 -6.72 13.96 14.77
CA CYS A 41 -5.32 13.75 14.40
C CYS A 41 -4.64 12.84 15.42
N PHE A 42 -3.84 11.87 14.97
CA PHE A 42 -3.19 10.88 15.82
C PHE A 42 -1.71 11.17 15.96
N VAL A 43 -1.26 11.61 17.12
CA VAL A 43 0.15 11.94 17.35
C VAL A 43 0.82 10.92 18.26
N PRO A 44 2.12 10.63 18.10
CA PRO A 44 2.88 9.88 19.10
C PRO A 44 2.79 10.53 20.49
N GLU A 45 2.75 9.70 21.53
CA GLU A 45 2.71 10.17 22.92
C GLU A 45 3.84 11.17 23.23
N ILE A 46 5.03 10.98 22.65
CA ILE A 46 6.18 11.88 22.84
C ILE A 46 5.89 13.28 22.28
N LEU A 47 5.32 13.41 21.08
CA LEU A 47 4.96 14.73 20.53
C LEU A 47 3.85 15.38 21.36
N TRP A 48 2.89 14.60 21.84
CA TRP A 48 1.86 15.07 22.76
C TRP A 48 2.43 15.63 24.07
N LYS A 49 3.43 14.97 24.66
CA LYS A 49 4.16 15.47 25.84
C LYS A 49 4.91 16.78 25.53
N LEU A 50 5.59 16.87 24.39
CA LEU A 50 6.33 18.08 23.98
C LEU A 50 5.43 19.29 23.75
N ALA A 51 4.18 19.07 23.33
CA ALA A 51 3.15 20.10 23.24
C ALA A 51 2.53 20.47 24.62
N GLY A 52 3.06 19.95 25.73
CA GLY A 52 2.53 20.24 27.07
C GLY A 52 1.26 19.47 27.44
N ARG A 53 0.99 18.33 26.77
CA ARG A 53 -0.13 17.42 27.05
C ARG A 53 -1.53 18.08 26.96
N PRO A 54 -1.87 18.74 25.84
CA PRO A 54 -3.22 19.28 25.65
C PRO A 54 -4.28 18.16 25.65
N HIS A 55 -5.57 18.52 25.70
CA HIS A 55 -6.65 17.51 25.68
C HIS A 55 -6.54 16.56 24.47
N GLY A 56 -6.57 15.26 24.76
CA GLY A 56 -6.54 14.17 23.79
C GLY A 56 -6.89 12.85 24.44
N VAL A 57 -7.23 11.84 23.63
CA VAL A 57 -7.61 10.50 24.10
C VAL A 57 -6.48 9.53 23.75
N PRO A 58 -5.91 8.79 24.71
CA PRO A 58 -4.98 7.73 24.41
C PRO A 58 -5.61 6.68 23.50
N VAL A 59 -4.87 6.27 22.47
CA VAL A 59 -5.26 5.23 21.53
C VAL A 59 -4.11 4.25 21.39
N GLU A 60 -4.43 2.96 21.47
CA GLU A 60 -3.49 1.89 21.17
C GLU A 60 -3.72 1.42 19.74
N GLY A 61 -2.69 1.56 18.91
CA GLY A 61 -2.67 1.06 17.55
C GLY A 61 -1.70 -0.12 17.40
N VAL A 62 -1.75 -0.77 16.25
CA VAL A 62 -0.81 -1.83 15.87
C VAL A 62 0.08 -1.31 14.77
N ARG A 63 1.40 -1.47 14.90
CA ARG A 63 2.33 -1.05 13.84
C ARG A 63 2.02 -1.75 12.51
N ASP A 64 1.81 -0.97 11.45
CA ASP A 64 1.64 -1.49 10.08
C ASP A 64 2.96 -1.47 9.31
N ASP A 65 3.57 -0.29 9.23
CA ASP A 65 4.90 -0.08 8.66
C ASP A 65 5.71 0.86 9.55
N ASN A 66 6.81 1.43 9.03
CA ASN A 66 7.62 2.37 9.80
C ASN A 66 6.81 3.57 10.33
N ARG A 67 5.82 4.07 9.57
CA ARG A 67 5.19 5.39 9.75
C ARG A 67 3.68 5.35 9.96
N SER A 68 3.13 4.14 10.05
CA SER A 68 1.69 3.91 10.04
C SER A 68 1.26 2.98 11.16
N ALA A 69 0.03 3.19 11.63
CA ALA A 69 -0.59 2.35 12.64
C ALA A 69 -2.01 1.93 12.22
N LEU A 70 -2.32 0.65 12.37
CA LEU A 70 -3.69 0.13 12.30
C LEU A 70 -4.46 0.44 13.59
N LEU A 71 -5.75 0.63 13.46
CA LEU A 71 -6.73 0.80 14.54
C LEU A 71 -7.74 -0.36 14.51
N PRO A 72 -7.44 -1.54 15.09
CA PRO A 72 -8.25 -2.76 14.94
C PRO A 72 -9.74 -2.66 15.31
N ASP A 73 -10.07 -1.74 16.22
CA ASP A 73 -11.45 -1.48 16.68
C ASP A 73 -12.23 -0.58 15.72
N ARG A 74 -11.65 -0.25 14.57
CA ARG A 74 -12.20 0.65 13.57
C ARG A 74 -12.27 -0.06 12.24
N ARG A 75 -13.44 -0.63 11.97
CA ARG A 75 -13.67 -1.54 10.86
C ARG A 75 -14.73 -1.02 9.91
N TRP A 76 -14.55 -1.31 8.64
CA TRP A 76 -15.50 -0.98 7.59
C TRP A 76 -15.59 -2.13 6.59
N VAL A 77 -16.76 -2.31 5.98
CA VAL A 77 -16.97 -3.38 4.98
C VAL A 77 -17.16 -2.75 3.61
N ILE A 78 -16.41 -3.23 2.62
CA ILE A 78 -16.58 -2.90 1.20
C ILE A 78 -16.86 -4.21 0.47
N GLY A 79 -18.02 -4.30 -0.17
CA GLY A 79 -18.49 -5.54 -0.79
C GLY A 79 -18.58 -6.68 0.22
N ASN A 80 -17.79 -7.74 0.02
CA ASN A 80 -17.73 -8.92 0.88
C ASN A 80 -16.47 -8.97 1.77
N ARG A 81 -15.76 -7.85 1.93
CA ARG A 81 -14.48 -7.80 2.66
C ARG A 81 -14.50 -6.72 3.74
N GLU A 82 -14.01 -7.07 4.92
CA GLU A 82 -13.75 -6.14 6.01
C GLU A 82 -12.36 -5.51 5.86
N PHE A 83 -12.28 -4.25 6.26
CA PHE A 83 -11.08 -3.43 6.27
C PHE A 83 -10.94 -2.78 7.65
N VAL A 84 -9.70 -2.59 8.08
CA VAL A 84 -9.33 -1.88 9.32
C VAL A 84 -8.78 -0.50 8.94
N ALA A 85 -9.09 0.52 9.72
CA ALA A 85 -8.50 1.84 9.53
C ALA A 85 -7.00 1.81 9.85
N ALA A 86 -6.19 2.39 8.97
CA ALA A 86 -4.79 2.65 9.17
C ALA A 86 -4.53 4.15 9.06
N VAL A 87 -3.73 4.68 9.97
CA VAL A 87 -3.29 6.08 9.97
C VAL A 87 -1.86 6.11 9.49
N LYS A 88 -1.62 6.62 8.28
CA LYS A 88 -0.27 6.91 7.78
C LYS A 88 0.14 8.30 8.23
N GLY A 89 1.40 8.43 8.65
CA GLY A 89 1.95 9.69 9.13
C GLY A 89 1.71 9.93 10.61
N CYS A 90 1.51 8.87 11.39
CA CYS A 90 1.42 8.95 12.85
C CYS A 90 2.78 8.76 13.53
N GLY A 91 3.89 8.80 12.79
CA GLY A 91 5.26 8.86 13.31
C GLY A 91 6.12 7.64 12.94
N ALA A 92 7.39 7.90 12.60
CA ALA A 92 8.39 6.90 12.25
C ALA A 92 8.92 6.17 13.49
N ALA A 93 9.04 4.85 13.46
CA ALA A 93 9.62 4.07 14.55
C ALA A 93 11.05 3.60 14.32
N THR A 94 11.55 3.71 13.10
CA THR A 94 12.94 3.46 12.73
C THR A 94 13.57 4.73 12.17
N ASP A 95 14.87 4.85 12.41
CA ASP A 95 15.74 5.84 11.83
C ASP A 95 15.78 5.66 10.30
N ALA A 96 15.64 6.77 9.58
CA ALA A 96 15.54 6.77 8.12
C ALA A 96 16.84 6.34 7.41
N TYR A 97 18.00 6.41 8.08
CA TYR A 97 19.32 6.16 7.50
C TYR A 97 20.01 4.92 8.07
N GLU A 98 19.70 4.54 9.31
CA GLU A 98 20.38 3.44 9.99
C GLU A 98 19.51 2.18 10.17
N ASN A 99 18.23 2.20 9.78
CA ASN A 99 17.29 1.08 9.92
C ASN A 99 17.26 0.46 11.34
N VAL A 100 17.35 1.32 12.34
CA VAL A 100 17.38 1.00 13.77
C VAL A 100 16.25 1.73 14.49
N PRO A 101 15.75 1.24 15.63
CA PRO A 101 14.66 1.88 16.34
C PRO A 101 14.95 3.34 16.68
N LEU A 102 13.98 4.22 16.43
CA LEU A 102 14.05 5.64 16.73
C LEU A 102 13.74 5.88 18.21
N THR A 103 14.76 5.70 19.06
CA THR A 103 14.67 5.91 20.52
C THR A 103 14.69 7.38 20.89
N GLY A 104 14.34 7.73 22.14
CA GLY A 104 14.45 9.10 22.65
C GLY A 104 15.85 9.71 22.44
N ALA A 105 16.93 8.96 22.73
CA ALA A 105 18.30 9.38 22.45
C ALA A 105 18.56 9.73 20.98
N ARG A 106 18.03 8.95 20.03
CA ARG A 106 18.15 9.24 18.58
C ARG A 106 17.28 10.42 18.15
N VAL A 107 16.06 10.52 18.69
CA VAL A 107 15.22 11.70 18.47
C VAL A 107 15.92 12.97 18.97
N ARG A 108 16.60 12.92 20.12
CA ARG A 108 17.39 14.04 20.65
C ARG A 108 18.55 14.44 19.74
N SER A 109 19.26 13.48 19.13
CA SER A 109 20.42 13.80 18.27
C SER A 109 20.04 14.54 16.98
N ILE A 110 18.80 14.38 16.52
CA ILE A 110 18.27 15.06 15.34
C ILE A 110 17.44 16.32 15.67
N CYS A 111 17.27 16.65 16.95
CA CYS A 111 16.54 17.84 17.38
C CYS A 111 17.40 19.10 17.26
N ARG A 112 16.82 20.20 16.75
CA ARG A 112 17.47 21.51 16.62
C ARG A 112 17.00 22.56 17.62
N ASP A 113 15.99 22.24 18.43
CA ASP A 113 15.52 23.09 19.52
C ASP A 113 16.02 22.54 20.87
N ARG A 114 16.79 23.35 21.59
CA ARG A 114 17.38 22.93 22.88
C ARG A 114 16.33 22.62 23.93
N ARG A 115 15.18 23.32 23.90
CA ARG A 115 14.08 23.12 24.86
C ARG A 115 13.53 21.70 24.77
N PHE A 116 13.37 21.19 23.54
CA PHE A 116 12.89 19.83 23.33
C PHE A 116 13.96 18.78 23.62
N VAL A 117 15.24 19.06 23.33
CA VAL A 117 16.35 18.18 23.75
C VAL A 117 16.33 17.94 25.26
N ASP A 118 16.21 19.02 26.03
CA ASP A 118 16.19 18.94 27.49
C ASP A 118 14.91 18.24 28.00
N ALA A 119 13.75 18.50 27.40
CA ALA A 119 12.49 17.82 27.72
C ALA A 119 12.50 16.31 27.43
N LEU A 120 13.30 15.88 26.45
CA LEU A 120 13.43 14.47 26.06
C LEU A 120 14.52 13.72 26.85
N ALA A 121 15.27 14.38 27.74
CA ALA A 121 16.46 13.79 28.36
C ALA A 121 16.19 12.53 29.20
N GLY A 122 14.95 12.31 29.64
CA GLY A 122 14.50 11.13 30.39
C GLY A 122 13.66 10.12 29.59
N GLU A 123 13.41 10.37 28.30
CA GLU A 123 12.55 9.53 27.45
C GLU A 123 13.35 8.41 26.76
N ASP A 124 14.26 7.76 27.49
CA ASP A 124 15.05 6.64 26.99
C ASP A 124 14.34 5.32 27.32
N GLY A 125 13.63 4.75 26.35
CA GLY A 125 13.10 3.38 26.47
C GLY A 125 11.65 3.16 26.05
N ALA A 126 11.33 3.43 24.78
CA ALA A 126 10.38 2.68 23.94
C ALA A 126 10.27 3.40 22.57
N ALA A 127 10.25 2.64 21.47
CA ALA A 127 10.03 3.19 20.12
C ALA A 127 8.57 3.63 19.97
N SER A 128 8.25 4.86 20.37
CA SER A 128 6.87 5.38 20.41
C SER A 128 6.37 5.91 19.06
N GLY A 129 7.21 5.84 18.01
CA GLY A 129 7.00 6.61 16.78
C GLY A 129 7.35 8.09 16.99
N PHE A 130 7.86 8.75 15.96
CA PHE A 130 8.13 10.19 16.00
C PHE A 130 7.90 10.82 14.63
N ILE A 131 7.14 11.92 14.58
CA ILE A 131 6.96 12.69 13.33
C ILE A 131 8.15 13.63 13.18
N THR A 132 8.89 13.50 12.08
CA THR A 132 10.09 14.30 11.83
C THR A 132 9.83 15.34 10.75
N GLY A 133 10.60 16.42 10.79
CA GLY A 133 10.71 17.42 9.73
C GLY A 133 11.82 17.12 8.73
N GLU A 134 12.29 15.89 8.63
CA GLU A 134 13.26 15.54 7.59
C GLU A 134 12.60 15.63 6.21
N ARG A 135 13.21 16.41 5.32
CA ARG A 135 12.73 16.58 3.96
C ARG A 135 13.16 15.40 3.09
N TRP A 136 12.17 14.69 2.59
CA TRP A 136 12.29 13.48 1.78
C TRP A 136 11.55 13.65 0.44
N PHE A 137 11.82 12.80 -0.56
CA PHE A 137 11.17 12.78 -1.91
C PHE A 137 10.75 14.18 -2.43
N GLY A 138 11.72 15.01 -2.84
CA GLY A 138 11.43 16.39 -3.24
C GLY A 138 11.18 17.32 -2.04
N ASN A 139 9.98 17.90 -1.95
CA ASN A 139 9.59 18.87 -0.91
C ASN A 139 8.48 18.33 0.02
N THR A 140 8.57 17.06 0.43
CA THR A 140 7.68 16.48 1.45
C THR A 140 8.44 16.15 2.73
N PRO A 141 7.81 16.19 3.92
CA PRO A 141 8.37 15.54 5.09
C PRO A 141 8.42 14.02 4.91
N TYR A 142 9.35 13.38 5.63
CA TYR A 142 9.50 11.94 5.69
C TYR A 142 8.17 11.27 6.05
N GLY A 143 7.63 10.48 5.11
CA GLY A 143 6.27 9.95 5.23
C GLY A 143 5.32 10.36 4.13
N GLY A 144 5.70 11.27 3.23
CA GLY A 144 4.79 11.77 2.19
C GLY A 144 3.71 12.68 2.77
N GLN A 145 3.93 13.28 3.94
CA GLN A 145 2.90 14.00 4.70
C GLN A 145 2.69 15.46 4.24
N ALA A 146 3.26 15.89 3.11
CA ALA A 146 2.95 17.20 2.56
C ALA A 146 1.51 17.24 2.02
N PRO A 147 0.86 18.42 1.94
CA PRO A 147 -0.51 18.55 1.46
C PRO A 147 -0.73 17.96 0.08
N ASP A 148 0.17 18.24 -0.86
CA ASP A 148 0.04 17.79 -2.25
C ASP A 148 0.13 16.27 -2.36
N ASN A 149 1.08 15.64 -1.65
CA ASN A 149 1.22 14.18 -1.62
C ASN A 149 -0.01 13.50 -1.01
N ALA A 150 -0.47 13.98 0.15
CA ALA A 150 -1.68 13.46 0.78
C ALA A 150 -2.92 13.63 -0.13
N ALA A 151 -3.03 14.77 -0.83
CA ALA A 151 -4.09 15.04 -1.78
C ALA A 151 -4.06 14.08 -2.98
N ILE A 152 -2.89 13.75 -3.53
CA ILE A 152 -2.76 12.75 -4.61
C ILE A 152 -3.34 11.41 -4.15
N GLY A 153 -2.97 10.93 -2.96
CA GLY A 153 -3.51 9.68 -2.42
C GLY A 153 -5.05 9.66 -2.31
N LEU A 154 -5.65 10.74 -1.80
CA LEU A 154 -7.11 10.87 -1.75
C LEU A 154 -7.74 10.97 -3.15
N LEU A 155 -7.19 11.79 -4.05
CA LEU A 155 -7.72 11.98 -5.39
C LEU A 155 -7.65 10.69 -6.22
N THR A 156 -6.58 9.91 -6.07
CA THR A 156 -6.47 8.56 -6.66
C THR A 156 -7.52 7.62 -6.07
N SER A 157 -7.71 7.61 -4.74
CA SER A 157 -8.76 6.83 -4.06
C SER A 157 -10.18 7.16 -4.56
N LEU A 158 -10.45 8.42 -4.86
CA LEU A 158 -11.75 8.87 -5.37
C LEU A 158 -12.08 8.28 -6.76
N ARG A 159 -11.08 7.85 -7.53
CA ARG A 159 -11.28 7.15 -8.81
C ARG A 159 -11.79 5.72 -8.62
N ALA A 160 -11.57 5.12 -7.45
CA ALA A 160 -11.93 3.74 -7.18
C ALA A 160 -13.45 3.58 -7.07
N GLN A 161 -14.03 2.51 -7.59
CA GLN A 161 -15.40 2.07 -7.31
C GLN A 161 -15.33 0.77 -6.51
N GLU A 162 -16.06 0.69 -5.40
CA GLU A 162 -16.02 -0.48 -4.49
C GLU A 162 -14.60 -0.91 -4.08
N GLY A 163 -13.69 0.06 -3.94
CA GLY A 163 -12.29 -0.20 -3.57
C GLY A 163 -11.39 -0.69 -4.71
N GLN A 164 -11.79 -0.47 -5.96
CA GLN A 164 -11.00 -0.87 -7.14
C GLN A 164 -10.96 0.21 -8.21
N ILE A 165 -9.84 0.36 -8.91
CA ILE A 165 -9.71 1.22 -10.10
C ILE A 165 -9.59 0.32 -11.34
N ALA A 166 -10.63 0.25 -12.17
CA ALA A 166 -10.65 -0.62 -13.36
C ALA A 166 -10.22 -2.08 -13.07
N GLY A 167 -10.73 -2.64 -11.96
CA GLY A 167 -10.41 -4.00 -11.49
C GLY A 167 -9.14 -4.12 -10.65
N PHE A 168 -8.30 -3.07 -10.58
CA PHE A 168 -7.13 -3.02 -9.70
C PHE A 168 -7.53 -2.70 -8.25
N PRO A 169 -7.37 -3.63 -7.29
CA PRO A 169 -7.77 -3.38 -5.92
C PRO A 169 -6.82 -2.43 -5.19
N VAL A 170 -7.40 -1.44 -4.50
CA VAL A 170 -6.65 -0.45 -3.72
C VAL A 170 -7.06 -0.51 -2.24
N CYS A 171 -6.23 0.04 -1.36
CA CYS A 171 -6.61 0.39 0.01
C CYS A 171 -7.15 1.83 -0.03
N PRO A 172 -8.47 2.06 0.08
CA PRO A 172 -9.03 3.40 -0.08
C PRO A 172 -8.50 4.35 0.99
N VAL A 173 -8.00 5.51 0.55
CA VAL A 173 -7.81 6.68 1.43
C VAL A 173 -9.19 7.31 1.61
N VAL A 174 -9.69 7.32 2.85
CA VAL A 174 -11.05 7.77 3.19
C VAL A 174 -11.07 9.17 3.78
N ALA A 175 -9.97 9.62 4.39
CA ALA A 175 -9.84 10.97 4.90
C ALA A 175 -8.37 11.41 4.96
N LEU A 176 -8.17 12.72 4.84
CA LEU A 176 -6.94 13.43 5.14
C LEU A 176 -7.19 14.28 6.37
N VAL A 177 -6.28 14.22 7.35
CA VAL A 177 -6.39 15.01 8.57
C VAL A 177 -5.12 15.83 8.76
N ARG A 178 -5.27 17.14 8.92
CA ARG A 178 -4.14 18.05 9.14
C ARG A 178 -3.63 17.91 10.57
N LEU A 179 -2.31 17.82 10.70
CA LEU A 179 -1.61 17.97 11.96
C LEU A 179 -1.71 19.43 12.43
N PRO A 180 -2.18 19.72 13.66
CA PRO A 180 -2.26 21.09 14.15
C PRO A 180 -0.88 21.79 14.16
N ASP A 181 -0.88 23.11 13.93
CA ASP A 181 0.35 23.89 13.74
C ASP A 181 1.33 23.81 14.91
N GLU A 182 0.82 23.67 16.14
CA GLU A 182 1.63 23.43 17.33
C GLU A 182 2.51 22.18 17.17
N TYR A 183 1.93 21.06 16.72
CA TYR A 183 2.63 19.80 16.50
C TYR A 183 3.52 19.84 15.26
N ALA A 184 3.06 20.47 14.17
CA ALA A 184 3.86 20.67 12.97
C ALA A 184 5.14 21.49 13.27
N SER A 185 5.01 22.54 14.08
CA SER A 185 6.12 23.38 14.53
C SER A 185 7.13 22.58 15.36
N ILE A 186 6.66 21.73 16.29
CA ILE A 186 7.51 20.81 17.05
C ILE A 186 8.21 19.82 16.10
N ALA A 187 7.46 19.08 15.29
CA ALA A 187 7.98 18.07 14.37
C ALA A 187 9.05 18.63 13.43
N SER A 188 8.86 19.86 12.93
CA SER A 188 9.81 20.54 12.04
C SER A 188 11.20 20.79 12.66
N GLN A 189 11.35 20.68 13.98
CA GLN A 189 12.65 20.83 14.66
C GLN A 189 13.50 19.55 14.64
N PHE A 190 12.94 18.41 14.21
CA PHE A 190 13.60 17.11 14.23
C PHE A 190 13.94 16.68 12.81
N TYR A 191 15.21 16.76 12.43
CA TYR A 191 15.68 16.39 11.10
C TYR A 191 17.18 16.04 11.12
N TRP A 192 17.57 15.08 10.30
CA TRP A 192 18.97 14.67 10.14
C TRP A 192 19.73 15.69 9.29
N TYR A 193 19.22 16.00 8.10
CA TYR A 193 19.94 16.79 7.10
C TYR A 193 19.17 18.01 6.64
N ARG A 194 17.94 17.82 6.16
CA ARG A 194 17.17 18.90 5.52
C ARG A 194 15.84 19.10 6.23
N ARG A 195 15.56 20.35 6.57
CA ARG A 195 14.33 20.73 7.23
C ARG A 195 13.19 20.92 6.23
N TYR A 196 12.06 20.28 6.49
CA TYR A 196 10.77 20.63 5.92
C TYR A 196 10.10 21.69 6.79
N VAL A 197 9.53 22.71 6.14
CA VAL A 197 8.75 23.77 6.77
C VAL A 197 7.46 23.90 5.99
N GLY A 198 6.35 23.52 6.61
CA GLY A 198 5.04 23.45 5.98
C GLY A 198 4.04 22.76 6.89
N THR A 199 2.86 22.47 6.34
CA THR A 199 1.82 21.72 7.02
C THR A 199 2.01 20.23 6.81
N TYR A 200 1.54 19.42 7.76
CA TYR A 200 1.64 17.97 7.73
C TYR A 200 0.24 17.38 7.72
N TRP A 201 0.05 16.32 6.94
CA TRP A 201 -1.21 15.64 6.77
C TRP A 201 -1.06 14.14 7.06
N GLN A 202 -2.12 13.56 7.60
CA GLN A 202 -2.25 12.13 7.83
C GLN A 202 -3.26 11.58 6.84
N GLU A 203 -2.94 10.44 6.26
CA GLU A 203 -3.90 9.69 5.46
C GLU A 203 -4.56 8.63 6.34
N ILE A 204 -5.87 8.67 6.40
CA ILE A 204 -6.69 7.59 6.94
C ILE A 204 -7.04 6.68 5.78
N ARG A 205 -6.52 5.45 5.80
CA ARG A 205 -6.76 4.44 4.76
C ARG A 205 -7.44 3.21 5.32
N LEU A 206 -8.15 2.47 4.47
CA LEU A 206 -8.79 1.21 4.81
C LEU A 206 -7.94 0.04 4.29
N MET A 207 -7.48 -0.83 5.19
CA MET A 207 -6.58 -1.94 4.87
C MET A 207 -7.22 -3.30 5.21
N PRO A 208 -7.18 -4.31 4.31
CA PRO A 208 -7.70 -5.64 4.59
C PRO A 208 -6.74 -6.48 5.45
N SER A 209 -5.46 -6.10 5.48
CA SER A 209 -4.42 -6.66 6.34
C SER A 209 -3.21 -5.74 6.42
N ASN A 210 -2.22 -6.04 7.29
CA ASN A 210 -0.86 -5.49 7.25
C ASN A 210 0.18 -6.51 6.75
N VAL A 211 -0.26 -7.58 6.08
CA VAL A 211 0.65 -8.57 5.49
C VAL A 211 1.10 -8.07 4.12
N ARG A 212 2.40 -7.75 4.01
CA ARG A 212 3.00 -7.24 2.77
C ARG A 212 3.44 -8.37 1.87
N VAL A 213 3.70 -8.06 0.60
CA VAL A 213 4.20 -9.04 -0.36
C VAL A 213 5.62 -9.49 0.01
N TYR A 214 6.56 -8.56 0.26
CA TYR A 214 7.95 -8.91 0.57
C TYR A 214 8.63 -8.09 1.68
N PHE A 215 8.58 -6.75 1.62
CA PHE A 215 9.36 -5.88 2.53
C PHE A 215 8.49 -5.15 3.57
N HIS A 216 9.18 -4.54 4.55
CA HIS A 216 8.69 -3.53 5.50
C HIS A 216 7.59 -3.95 6.51
N SER A 217 7.08 -5.19 6.45
CA SER A 217 6.28 -5.78 7.52
C SER A 217 7.04 -6.93 8.18
N PRO A 218 6.84 -7.18 9.49
CA PRO A 218 7.42 -8.34 10.18
C PRO A 218 6.92 -9.69 9.65
N VAL A 219 5.78 -9.72 8.96
CA VAL A 219 5.24 -10.90 8.30
C VAL A 219 4.93 -10.55 6.84
N THR A 220 5.65 -11.19 5.92
CA THR A 220 5.46 -11.00 4.48
C THR A 220 5.34 -12.36 3.79
N PHE A 221 4.64 -12.37 2.67
CA PHE A 221 4.50 -13.57 1.84
C PHE A 221 5.85 -14.13 1.38
N GLY A 222 6.80 -13.26 1.08
CA GLY A 222 8.12 -13.66 0.60
C GLY A 222 9.09 -14.17 1.65
N VAL A 223 8.80 -13.97 2.95
CA VAL A 223 9.72 -14.35 4.04
C VAL A 223 9.15 -15.48 4.90
N ASP A 224 7.88 -15.40 5.29
CA ASP A 224 7.25 -16.40 6.17
C ASP A 224 5.85 -16.78 5.67
N THR A 225 5.80 -17.34 4.45
CA THR A 225 4.56 -17.80 3.81
C THR A 225 3.78 -18.79 4.69
N ALA A 226 4.48 -19.62 5.46
CA ALA A 226 3.87 -20.62 6.33
C ALA A 226 3.02 -19.99 7.44
N ARG A 227 3.57 -18.97 8.12
CA ARG A 227 2.83 -18.20 9.12
C ARG A 227 1.66 -17.45 8.50
N VAL A 228 1.83 -16.90 7.29
CA VAL A 228 0.73 -16.23 6.60
C VAL A 228 -0.44 -17.19 6.32
N PHE A 229 -0.16 -18.42 5.88
CA PHE A 229 -1.19 -19.45 5.69
C PHE A 229 -1.95 -19.75 6.97
N GLU A 230 -1.26 -19.82 8.11
CA GLU A 230 -1.89 -20.01 9.43
C GLU A 230 -2.77 -18.81 9.80
N MET A 231 -2.25 -17.58 9.64
CA MET A 231 -2.97 -16.35 9.94
C MET A 231 -4.24 -16.19 9.10
N PHE A 232 -4.18 -16.54 7.82
CA PHE A 232 -5.31 -16.46 6.89
C PHE A 232 -6.18 -17.73 6.89
N ARG A 233 -5.83 -18.74 7.70
CA ARG A 233 -6.54 -20.02 7.84
C ARG A 233 -6.70 -20.76 6.49
N ILE A 234 -5.61 -20.83 5.74
CA ILE A 234 -5.52 -21.58 4.48
C ILE A 234 -5.20 -23.05 4.81
N GLU A 235 -6.26 -23.80 5.12
CA GLU A 235 -6.16 -25.16 5.68
C GLU A 235 -6.30 -26.29 4.65
N SER A 236 -6.67 -25.97 3.40
CA SER A 236 -6.90 -26.94 2.33
C SER A 236 -6.28 -26.51 1.01
N PHE A 237 -6.03 -27.47 0.13
CA PHE A 237 -5.51 -27.22 -1.20
C PHE A 237 -6.46 -26.35 -2.02
N GLU A 238 -7.77 -26.62 -1.95
CA GLU A 238 -8.79 -25.85 -2.66
C GLU A 238 -8.88 -24.40 -2.15
N ALA A 239 -8.62 -24.18 -0.85
CA ALA A 239 -8.52 -22.83 -0.32
C ALA A 239 -7.28 -22.10 -0.84
N ALA A 240 -6.14 -22.81 -0.93
CA ALA A 240 -4.91 -22.25 -1.47
C ALA A 240 -5.01 -21.97 -2.98
N GLU A 241 -5.72 -22.81 -3.74
CA GLU A 241 -6.01 -22.57 -5.16
C GLU A 241 -6.81 -21.28 -5.35
N ARG A 242 -7.92 -21.11 -4.62
CA ARG A 242 -8.71 -19.87 -4.68
C ARG A 242 -7.90 -18.65 -4.25
N PHE A 243 -7.02 -18.82 -3.27
CA PHE A 243 -6.12 -17.76 -2.82
C PHE A 243 -5.16 -17.36 -3.94
N LEU A 244 -4.53 -18.33 -4.60
CA LEU A 244 -3.63 -18.10 -5.74
C LEU A 244 -4.37 -17.45 -6.90
N GLU A 245 -5.60 -17.85 -7.19
CA GLU A 245 -6.42 -17.24 -8.26
C GLU A 245 -6.69 -15.76 -7.99
N ASN A 246 -7.05 -15.39 -6.76
CA ASN A 246 -7.24 -13.98 -6.40
C ASN A 246 -5.93 -13.18 -6.44
N MET A 247 -4.82 -13.79 -6.00
CA MET A 247 -3.49 -13.18 -6.07
C MET A 247 -3.11 -12.95 -7.54
N ALA A 248 -3.23 -13.97 -8.40
CA ALA A 248 -2.93 -13.87 -9.82
C ALA A 248 -3.77 -12.79 -10.51
N ARG A 249 -5.08 -12.77 -10.29
CA ARG A 249 -5.97 -11.75 -10.88
C ARG A 249 -5.57 -10.34 -10.47
N SER A 250 -5.38 -10.11 -9.17
CA SER A 250 -5.04 -8.79 -8.65
C SER A 250 -3.61 -8.35 -9.04
N SER A 251 -2.66 -9.29 -9.13
CA SER A 251 -1.33 -9.04 -9.68
C SER A 251 -1.39 -8.63 -11.16
N VAL A 252 -2.13 -9.33 -12.01
CA VAL A 252 -2.26 -8.96 -13.43
C VAL A 252 -2.94 -7.60 -13.58
N ALA A 253 -3.97 -7.32 -12.77
CA ALA A 253 -4.61 -6.01 -12.74
C ALA A 253 -3.62 -4.90 -12.36
N ALA A 254 -2.74 -5.13 -11.39
CA ALA A 254 -1.68 -4.20 -11.00
C ALA A 254 -0.65 -3.98 -12.11
N LEU A 255 -0.21 -5.04 -12.80
CA LEU A 255 0.78 -4.97 -13.88
C LEU A 255 0.27 -4.24 -15.12
N THR A 256 -1.05 -4.20 -15.31
CA THR A 256 -1.70 -3.63 -16.50
C THR A 256 -2.51 -2.36 -16.19
N LEU A 257 -2.28 -1.73 -15.03
CA LEU A 257 -3.02 -0.56 -14.55
C LEU A 257 -3.09 0.58 -15.58
N TYR A 258 -2.02 0.86 -16.31
CA TYR A 258 -1.99 1.94 -17.31
C TYR A 258 -2.95 1.66 -18.47
N ALA A 259 -2.92 0.44 -19.01
CA ALA A 259 -3.84 0.03 -20.07
C ALA A 259 -5.31 0.12 -19.59
N ARG A 260 -5.58 -0.38 -18.38
CA ARG A 260 -6.93 -0.43 -17.78
C ARG A 260 -7.51 0.94 -17.45
N SER A 261 -6.65 1.92 -17.20
CA SER A 261 -7.04 3.29 -16.84
C SER A 261 -6.80 4.29 -17.97
N LEU A 262 -6.43 3.80 -19.17
CA LEU A 262 -6.14 4.63 -20.32
C LEU A 262 -7.37 5.46 -20.70
N ARG A 263 -7.15 6.75 -20.90
CA ARG A 263 -8.12 7.71 -21.41
C ARG A 263 -7.47 8.65 -22.41
N HIS A 264 -8.27 9.26 -23.26
CA HIS A 264 -7.85 10.37 -24.10
C HIS A 264 -8.09 11.68 -23.33
N ASP A 265 -7.10 12.56 -23.30
CA ASP A 265 -7.22 13.93 -22.81
C ASP A 265 -7.43 14.85 -24.02
N ASP A 266 -8.70 15.06 -24.37
CA ASP A 266 -9.12 15.87 -25.52
C ASP A 266 -8.58 17.31 -25.48
N GLY A 267 -8.38 17.86 -24.28
CA GLY A 267 -7.91 19.23 -24.10
C GLY A 267 -6.42 19.38 -24.44
N ARG A 268 -5.64 18.31 -24.30
CA ARG A 268 -4.20 18.29 -24.58
C ARG A 268 -3.85 17.51 -25.84
N GLY A 269 -4.79 16.73 -26.40
CA GLY A 269 -4.57 15.85 -27.54
C GLY A 269 -3.55 14.74 -27.24
N VAL A 270 -3.60 14.20 -26.02
CA VAL A 270 -2.67 13.15 -25.53
C VAL A 270 -3.45 12.01 -24.88
N TYR A 271 -2.84 10.84 -24.81
CA TYR A 271 -3.31 9.76 -23.95
C TYR A 271 -2.82 9.96 -22.53
N ALA A 272 -3.57 9.48 -21.56
CA ALA A 272 -3.15 9.43 -20.16
C ALA A 272 -3.67 8.16 -19.49
N GLY A 273 -2.84 7.52 -18.69
CA GLY A 273 -3.21 6.38 -17.85
C GLY A 273 -2.53 6.49 -16.49
N LEU A 274 -3.02 5.74 -15.51
CA LEU A 274 -2.40 5.65 -14.19
C LEU A 274 -1.16 4.76 -14.25
N GLY A 275 -0.05 5.26 -13.73
CA GLY A 275 1.20 4.51 -13.61
C GLY A 275 1.91 4.77 -12.29
N TYR A 276 2.87 3.91 -11.98
CA TYR A 276 3.62 3.96 -10.72
C TYR A 276 4.77 4.96 -10.77
N HIS A 277 4.86 5.82 -9.75
CA HIS A 277 5.95 6.76 -9.52
C HIS A 277 6.62 6.45 -8.17
N ASP A 278 7.91 6.09 -8.17
CA ASP A 278 8.72 5.83 -6.98
C ASP A 278 8.12 4.87 -5.91
N VAL A 279 7.31 3.90 -6.36
CA VAL A 279 6.71 2.84 -5.55
C VAL A 279 6.97 1.44 -6.12
N TRP A 280 6.81 0.42 -5.28
CA TRP A 280 7.03 -0.99 -5.59
C TRP A 280 5.90 -1.84 -5.02
N LEU A 281 5.39 -2.82 -5.79
CA LEU A 281 4.32 -3.71 -5.33
C LEU A 281 4.73 -4.50 -4.09
N ASP A 282 6.01 -4.89 -4.02
CA ASP A 282 6.54 -5.75 -2.96
C ASP A 282 6.43 -5.15 -1.54
N LYS A 283 6.49 -3.83 -1.44
CA LYS A 283 6.44 -3.03 -0.21
C LYS A 283 5.12 -2.29 -0.07
N ASP A 284 4.59 -1.77 -1.17
CA ASP A 284 3.47 -0.83 -1.15
C ASP A 284 2.11 -1.52 -1.35
N ALA A 285 2.08 -2.84 -1.52
CA ALA A 285 0.87 -3.64 -1.50
C ALA A 285 0.73 -4.54 -0.25
N VAL A 286 -0.51 -4.78 0.14
CA VAL A 286 -0.91 -5.75 1.16
C VAL A 286 -1.78 -6.83 0.56
N VAL A 287 -1.80 -8.00 1.18
CA VAL A 287 -2.59 -9.14 0.71
C VAL A 287 -3.74 -9.42 1.67
N ALA A 288 -4.96 -9.39 1.15
CA ALA A 288 -6.16 -9.72 1.91
C ALA A 288 -6.21 -11.21 2.27
N PRO A 289 -6.99 -11.62 3.30
CA PRO A 289 -7.11 -13.02 3.70
C PRO A 289 -7.67 -13.98 2.64
N ASP A 290 -8.26 -13.47 1.57
CA ASP A 290 -8.70 -14.26 0.42
C ASP A 290 -7.71 -14.32 -0.74
N GLY A 291 -6.54 -13.68 -0.61
CA GLY A 291 -5.48 -13.66 -1.61
C GLY A 291 -5.49 -12.45 -2.52
N THR A 292 -6.49 -11.57 -2.42
CA THR A 292 -6.50 -10.34 -3.20
C THR A 292 -5.39 -9.41 -2.76
N MET A 293 -4.48 -9.04 -3.66
CA MET A 293 -3.50 -7.98 -3.45
C MET A 293 -4.17 -6.61 -3.57
N HIS A 294 -3.99 -5.75 -2.58
CA HIS A 294 -4.46 -4.37 -2.53
C HIS A 294 -3.28 -3.41 -2.46
N PHE A 295 -3.24 -2.42 -3.32
CA PHE A 295 -2.20 -1.40 -3.30
C PHE A 295 -2.50 -0.30 -2.27
N ALA A 296 -1.53 0.03 -1.43
CA ALA A 296 -1.74 0.89 -0.26
C ALA A 296 -1.18 2.32 -0.42
N ASP A 297 -0.06 2.50 -1.14
CA ASP A 297 0.63 3.81 -1.24
C ASP A 297 0.16 4.62 -2.46
N LEU A 298 -1.11 5.07 -2.40
CA LEU A 298 -1.81 5.65 -3.54
C LEU A 298 -1.22 6.98 -4.04
N GLU A 299 -0.42 7.67 -3.24
CA GLU A 299 0.27 8.88 -3.69
C GLU A 299 1.40 8.58 -4.70
N GLY A 300 1.86 7.33 -4.78
CA GLY A 300 2.80 6.88 -5.79
C GLY A 300 2.13 6.44 -7.09
N ILE A 301 0.83 6.70 -7.27
CA ILE A 301 0.14 6.50 -8.54
C ILE A 301 -0.19 7.87 -9.14
N GLU A 302 0.30 8.10 -10.34
CA GLU A 302 0.14 9.36 -11.05
C GLU A 302 -0.40 9.14 -12.47
N GLU A 303 -0.99 10.19 -13.05
CA GLU A 303 -1.34 10.17 -14.47
C GLU A 303 -0.10 10.41 -15.32
N ILE A 304 0.21 9.47 -16.20
CA ILE A 304 1.35 9.55 -17.12
C ILE A 304 0.82 9.90 -18.52
N PRO A 305 1.00 11.16 -18.97
CA PRO A 305 0.57 11.57 -20.30
C PRO A 305 1.57 11.12 -21.38
N VAL A 306 1.07 10.58 -22.48
CA VAL A 306 1.86 10.18 -23.66
C VAL A 306 1.20 10.64 -24.95
N ARG A 307 2.01 10.85 -26.00
CA ARG A 307 1.59 11.62 -27.17
C ARG A 307 0.75 10.86 -28.17
N ASP A 308 1.01 9.56 -28.33
CA ASP A 308 0.44 8.74 -29.40
C ASP A 308 0.36 7.27 -28.97
N SER A 309 -0.25 6.44 -29.82
CA SER A 309 -0.47 5.02 -29.56
C SER A 309 0.84 4.22 -29.43
N GLU A 310 1.93 4.66 -30.05
CA GLU A 310 3.23 3.97 -29.92
C GLU A 310 3.78 4.16 -28.51
N ALA A 311 3.77 5.40 -28.02
CA ALA A 311 4.16 5.70 -26.65
C ALA A 311 3.23 5.07 -25.59
N VAL A 312 1.93 4.87 -25.91
CA VAL A 312 1.02 4.07 -25.06
C VAL A 312 1.52 2.64 -24.94
N ARG A 313 1.83 1.97 -26.05
CA ARG A 313 2.33 0.59 -26.05
C ARG A 313 3.61 0.45 -25.23
N GLU A 314 4.57 1.36 -25.45
CA GLU A 314 5.82 1.41 -24.68
C GLU A 314 5.57 1.57 -23.17
N GLU A 315 4.62 2.41 -22.77
CA GLU A 315 4.30 2.64 -21.36
C GLU A 315 3.61 1.42 -20.71
N ILE A 316 2.75 0.72 -21.44
CA ILE A 316 2.13 -0.55 -20.97
C ILE A 316 3.22 -1.59 -20.72
N GLU A 317 4.11 -1.81 -21.69
CA GLU A 317 5.23 -2.76 -21.57
C GLU A 317 6.17 -2.36 -20.44
N ARG A 318 6.53 -1.07 -20.34
CA ARG A 318 7.41 -0.55 -19.29
C ARG A 318 6.86 -0.82 -17.90
N GLN A 319 5.58 -0.53 -17.67
CA GLN A 319 4.96 -0.78 -16.38
C GLN A 319 4.88 -2.28 -16.06
N PHE A 320 4.55 -3.11 -17.06
CA PHE A 320 4.52 -4.56 -16.89
C PHE A 320 5.89 -5.08 -16.47
N HIS A 321 6.94 -4.77 -17.24
CA HIS A 321 8.30 -5.28 -17.01
C HIS A 321 8.93 -4.75 -15.72
N ARG A 322 8.57 -3.54 -15.27
CA ARG A 322 9.04 -2.99 -14.00
C ARG A 322 8.63 -3.86 -12.81
N ASN A 323 7.39 -4.35 -12.81
CA ASN A 323 6.77 -4.94 -11.62
C ASN A 323 6.53 -6.46 -11.72
N VAL A 324 6.71 -7.07 -12.90
CA VAL A 324 6.42 -8.49 -13.14
C VAL A 324 7.17 -9.41 -12.18
N TYR A 325 8.44 -9.11 -11.88
CA TYR A 325 9.24 -9.94 -10.98
C TYR A 325 8.69 -9.95 -9.56
N GLU A 326 8.21 -8.82 -9.05
CA GLU A 326 7.63 -8.72 -7.71
C GLU A 326 6.33 -9.52 -7.61
N ALA A 327 5.47 -9.43 -8.64
CA ALA A 327 4.24 -10.20 -8.72
C ALA A 327 4.50 -11.71 -8.83
N PHE A 328 5.38 -12.14 -9.74
CA PHE A 328 5.68 -13.55 -9.96
C PHE A 328 6.41 -14.17 -8.77
N TYR A 329 7.28 -13.41 -8.09
CA TYR A 329 7.93 -13.89 -6.88
C TYR A 329 6.91 -14.28 -5.81
N ALA A 330 5.87 -13.47 -5.61
CA ALA A 330 4.81 -13.76 -4.65
C ALA A 330 4.01 -15.01 -5.02
N LEU A 331 3.68 -15.18 -6.30
CA LEU A 331 3.00 -16.37 -6.81
C LEU A 331 3.84 -17.64 -6.63
N GLU A 332 5.15 -17.55 -6.88
CA GLU A 332 6.08 -18.67 -6.69
C GLU A 332 6.28 -19.04 -5.23
N ALA A 333 6.40 -18.05 -4.33
CA ALA A 333 6.47 -18.29 -2.90
C ALA A 333 5.21 -19.03 -2.40
N LEU A 334 4.03 -18.63 -2.89
CA LEU A 334 2.78 -19.31 -2.57
C LEU A 334 2.75 -20.75 -3.11
N ALA A 335 3.15 -20.96 -4.36
CA ALA A 335 3.15 -22.30 -4.96
C ALA A 335 4.15 -23.25 -4.28
N LEU A 336 5.29 -22.73 -3.84
CA LEU A 336 6.25 -23.48 -3.03
C LEU A 336 5.64 -23.92 -1.70
N GLU A 337 4.91 -23.03 -1.01
CA GLU A 337 4.25 -23.37 0.25
C GLU A 337 3.13 -24.39 0.05
N VAL A 338 2.37 -24.28 -1.04
CA VAL A 338 1.35 -25.26 -1.44
C VAL A 338 1.97 -26.63 -1.65
N ASP A 339 3.04 -26.70 -2.45
CA ASP A 339 3.75 -27.95 -2.69
C ASP A 339 4.38 -28.50 -1.40
N ARG A 340 4.81 -27.62 -0.49
CA ARG A 340 5.33 -28.02 0.83
C ARG A 340 4.29 -28.72 1.69
N ARG A 341 3.06 -28.19 1.73
CA ARG A 341 1.96 -28.70 2.56
C ARG A 341 1.30 -29.96 1.98
N TRP A 342 1.03 -29.96 0.68
CA TRP A 342 0.21 -31.00 0.05
C TRP A 342 0.97 -31.94 -0.88
N ARG A 343 2.24 -31.65 -1.23
CA ARG A 343 3.13 -32.51 -2.05
C ARG A 343 2.55 -32.88 -3.43
N ILE A 344 1.74 -31.99 -4.00
CA ILE A 344 0.99 -32.22 -5.24
C ILE A 344 1.82 -31.90 -6.49
N LEU A 345 2.66 -30.86 -6.45
CA LEU A 345 3.34 -30.34 -7.63
C LEU A 345 4.70 -31.02 -7.84
N ARG A 346 5.40 -31.42 -6.77
CA ARG A 346 6.63 -32.24 -6.70
C ARG A 346 7.88 -31.63 -7.33
N GLU A 347 7.77 -30.96 -8.47
CA GLU A 347 8.89 -30.45 -9.27
C GLU A 347 8.67 -28.99 -9.72
N ALA A 348 9.76 -28.28 -10.01
CA ALA A 348 9.71 -26.86 -10.40
C ALA A 348 8.92 -26.63 -11.70
N ALA A 349 9.04 -27.52 -12.69
CA ALA A 349 8.32 -27.41 -13.95
C ALA A 349 6.79 -27.51 -13.76
N ALA A 350 6.34 -28.42 -12.89
CA ALA A 350 4.93 -28.59 -12.55
C ALA A 350 4.37 -27.38 -11.79
N ARG A 351 5.16 -26.77 -10.88
CA ARG A 351 4.77 -25.53 -10.20
C ARG A 351 4.60 -24.36 -11.19
N ARG A 352 5.58 -24.16 -12.07
CA ARG A 352 5.51 -23.12 -13.11
C ARG A 352 4.28 -23.31 -13.99
N LYS A 353 4.04 -24.54 -14.48
CA LYS A 353 2.84 -24.87 -15.27
C LYS A 353 1.55 -24.54 -14.52
N TRP A 354 1.45 -24.93 -13.24
CA TRP A 354 0.28 -24.67 -12.42
C TRP A 354 0.04 -23.17 -12.18
N ILE A 355 1.08 -22.36 -11.98
CA ILE A 355 0.95 -20.90 -11.86
C ILE A 355 0.39 -20.32 -13.15
N LEU A 356 0.97 -20.68 -14.31
CA LEU A 356 0.52 -20.18 -15.61
C LEU A 356 -0.94 -20.57 -15.90
N GLU A 357 -1.31 -21.83 -15.67
CA GLU A 357 -2.69 -22.31 -15.78
C GLU A 357 -3.63 -21.58 -14.82
N THR A 358 -3.16 -21.25 -13.62
CA THR A 358 -3.94 -20.50 -12.64
C THR A 358 -4.14 -19.05 -13.08
N MET A 359 -3.13 -18.40 -13.65
CA MET A 359 -3.26 -17.06 -14.23
C MET A 359 -4.27 -17.03 -15.38
N GLU A 360 -4.18 -18.02 -16.29
CA GLU A 360 -5.13 -18.22 -17.39
C GLU A 360 -6.57 -18.33 -16.86
N ARG A 361 -6.82 -19.21 -15.88
CA ARG A 361 -8.16 -19.36 -15.28
C ARG A 361 -8.62 -18.11 -14.53
N ALA A 362 -7.74 -17.51 -13.74
CA ALA A 362 -8.06 -16.39 -12.86
C ALA A 362 -8.48 -15.13 -13.64
N CYS A 363 -7.90 -14.95 -14.83
CA CYS A 363 -8.12 -13.79 -15.70
C CYS A 363 -9.06 -14.07 -16.87
N ALA A 364 -9.68 -15.26 -16.96
CA ALA A 364 -10.53 -15.63 -18.10
C ALA A 364 -11.75 -14.70 -18.33
N ALA A 365 -12.19 -14.00 -17.28
CA ALA A 365 -13.29 -13.03 -17.33
C ALA A 365 -12.82 -11.57 -17.23
N ASP A 366 -11.51 -11.33 -17.36
CA ASP A 366 -10.95 -9.98 -17.28
C ASP A 366 -11.13 -9.25 -18.62
N PRO A 367 -11.71 -8.03 -18.63
CA PRO A 367 -12.00 -7.32 -19.87
C PRO A 367 -10.77 -6.67 -20.53
N HIS A 368 -9.62 -6.66 -19.88
CA HIS A 368 -8.42 -5.98 -20.38
C HIS A 368 -7.25 -6.91 -20.69
N VAL A 369 -7.39 -8.20 -20.40
CA VAL A 369 -6.33 -9.17 -20.66
C VAL A 369 -6.88 -10.50 -21.13
N ALA A 370 -6.17 -11.12 -22.05
CA ALA A 370 -6.39 -12.50 -22.46
C ALA A 370 -5.06 -13.26 -22.45
N PHE A 371 -5.13 -14.55 -22.11
CA PHE A 371 -3.98 -15.43 -22.20
C PHE A 371 -4.14 -16.35 -23.41
N GLU A 372 -3.16 -16.35 -24.29
CA GLU A 372 -3.17 -17.14 -25.52
C GLU A 372 -1.97 -18.08 -25.59
N ARG A 373 -2.27 -19.35 -25.88
CA ARG A 373 -1.25 -20.37 -26.15
C ARG A 373 -0.91 -20.36 -27.64
N ARG A 374 0.31 -19.95 -27.99
CA ARG A 374 0.80 -19.84 -29.37
C ARG A 374 1.99 -20.77 -29.57
N GLY A 375 1.69 -22.02 -29.92
CA GLY A 375 2.68 -23.10 -29.94
C GLY A 375 3.16 -23.41 -28.53
N GLU A 376 4.46 -23.29 -28.28
CA GLU A 376 5.07 -23.52 -26.96
C GLU A 376 5.10 -22.27 -26.07
N ARG A 377 4.56 -21.15 -26.55
CA ARG A 377 4.57 -19.86 -25.85
C ARG A 377 3.22 -19.58 -25.21
N LEU A 378 3.26 -18.93 -24.04
CA LEU A 378 2.10 -18.26 -23.44
C LEU A 378 2.26 -16.76 -23.60
N VAL A 379 1.29 -16.14 -24.26
CA VAL A 379 1.26 -14.71 -24.56
C VAL A 379 0.13 -14.07 -23.76
N LEU A 380 0.44 -12.98 -23.07
CA LEU A 380 -0.55 -12.08 -22.49
C LEU A 380 -0.89 -11.02 -23.52
N VAL A 381 -2.13 -11.03 -24.01
CA VAL A 381 -2.70 -9.95 -24.80
C VAL A 381 -3.27 -8.93 -23.82
N VAL A 382 -2.83 -7.68 -23.92
CA VAL A 382 -3.33 -6.57 -23.09
C VAL A 382 -4.14 -5.62 -23.97
N GLU A 383 -5.41 -5.45 -23.62
CA GLU A 383 -6.38 -4.59 -24.30
C GLU A 383 -6.64 -3.34 -23.45
N PRO A 384 -6.15 -2.17 -23.88
CA PRO A 384 -6.41 -0.91 -23.19
C PRO A 384 -7.89 -0.55 -23.17
N ALA A 385 -8.29 0.26 -22.18
CA ALA A 385 -9.67 0.67 -21.99
C ALA A 385 -10.29 1.45 -23.17
N ILE A 386 -9.43 2.06 -24.00
CA ILE A 386 -9.80 2.73 -25.25
C ILE A 386 -8.80 2.36 -26.35
N ASP A 387 -9.23 2.48 -27.61
CA ASP A 387 -8.37 2.32 -28.79
C ASP A 387 -7.55 1.01 -28.83
N ALA A 388 -8.16 -0.10 -28.40
CA ALA A 388 -7.49 -1.39 -28.24
C ALA A 388 -6.76 -1.85 -29.51
N ASP A 389 -7.35 -1.65 -30.70
CA ASP A 389 -6.74 -2.00 -31.99
C ASP A 389 -5.41 -1.25 -32.25
N ALA A 390 -5.29 -0.02 -31.75
CA ALA A 390 -4.11 0.82 -31.96
C ALA A 390 -3.11 0.71 -30.79
N CYS A 391 -3.60 0.57 -29.56
CA CYS A 391 -2.81 0.68 -28.34
C CYS A 391 -2.51 -0.67 -27.66
N GLY A 392 -3.11 -1.77 -28.14
CA GLY A 392 -2.90 -3.11 -27.58
C GLY A 392 -1.45 -3.60 -27.69
N VAL A 393 -1.05 -4.45 -26.75
CA VAL A 393 0.27 -5.08 -26.73
C VAL A 393 0.16 -6.58 -26.47
N GLU A 394 1.16 -7.32 -26.95
CA GLU A 394 1.32 -8.75 -26.71
C GLU A 394 2.63 -8.98 -25.96
N ILE A 395 2.55 -9.57 -24.77
CA ILE A 395 3.72 -9.79 -23.91
C ILE A 395 3.94 -11.30 -23.76
N GLU A 396 5.12 -11.77 -24.16
CA GLU A 396 5.50 -13.17 -23.94
C GLU A 396 5.80 -13.40 -22.44
N LEU A 397 4.98 -14.22 -21.79
CA LEU A 397 5.15 -14.55 -20.36
C LEU A 397 6.07 -15.74 -20.13
N ALA A 398 6.04 -16.71 -21.04
CA ALA A 398 6.82 -17.92 -20.95
C ALA A 398 7.04 -18.56 -22.31
N SER A 399 8.28 -18.93 -22.59
CA SER A 399 8.66 -19.91 -23.59
C SER A 399 8.71 -21.30 -22.93
N GLU A 400 8.18 -22.31 -23.63
CA GLU A 400 8.03 -23.70 -23.19
C GLU A 400 7.10 -23.90 -21.98
N VAL A 401 5.78 -23.79 -22.20
CA VAL A 401 4.79 -24.32 -21.25
C VAL A 401 4.69 -25.83 -21.47
N GLY A 402 5.48 -26.59 -20.72
CA GLY A 402 5.73 -28.03 -20.94
C GLY A 402 4.52 -28.90 -21.29
N ARG A 403 4.77 -29.84 -22.22
CA ARG A 403 3.87 -30.93 -22.64
C ARG A 403 3.21 -31.63 -21.46
#